data_AF-A0A415EYD5-F1
#
_entry.id   AF-A0A415EYD5-F1
#
_cell.length_a   1.000
_cell.length_b   1.000
_cell.length_c   1.000
_cell.angle_alpha   90.00
_cell.angle_beta   90.00
_cell.angle_gamma   90.00
#
_symmetry.space_group_name_H-M   'P 1'
#
loop_
_entity.id
_entity.type
_entity.pdbx_description
1 polymer ?
#
loop_
_entity_poly.entity_id
_entity_poly.type
_entity_poly.pdbx_seq_one_letter_code
_entity_poly.pdbx_strand_id
1 'polypeptide(L)'
;MMTMLKKQKISLYIYLLVFVLTTSLVFLYISNVNKAYYQDMQVNVLYLLAAALVFLLLTIGLSFYAKTKSLLMAADISRIVASLLIILGGVRFISMRLESFGYIFGSNLEMNNEAAFDAGSQAIMIIVIFVATWLISVIAAFFDVGQKKTVTE
;
A
#
# COMPACT_ATOMS: atom_id res chain seq x y z
N MET A 1 -2.60 19.56 25.86
CA MET A 1 -3.62 19.72 24.79
C MET A 1 -3.01 19.92 23.40
N MET A 2 -2.06 20.85 23.23
CA MET A 2 -1.40 21.15 21.94
C MET A 2 -0.59 19.98 21.33
N THR A 3 0.01 19.12 22.16
CA THR A 3 0.74 17.91 21.73
C THR A 3 -0.18 16.81 21.18
N MET A 4 -1.31 16.56 21.82
CA MET A 4 -2.31 15.57 21.37
C MET A 4 -2.95 15.96 20.03
N LEU A 5 -3.26 17.25 19.88
CA LEU A 5 -3.86 17.80 18.65
C LEU A 5 -2.88 17.76 17.47
N LYS A 6 -1.57 17.93 17.72
CA LYS A 6 -0.52 17.74 16.71
C LYS A 6 -0.36 16.27 16.31
N LYS A 7 -0.38 15.33 17.26
CA LYS A 7 -0.26 13.88 16.99
C LYS A 7 -1.41 13.36 16.10
N GLN A 8 -2.64 13.80 16.35
CA GLN A 8 -3.79 13.41 15.53
C GLN A 8 -3.67 13.92 14.08
N LYS A 9 -3.23 15.18 13.89
CA LYS A 9 -2.99 15.74 12.56
C LYS A 9 -1.88 14.98 11.81
N ILE A 10 -0.80 14.64 12.51
CA ILE A 10 0.30 13.85 11.93
C ILE A 10 -0.18 12.47 11.49
N SER A 11 -0.95 11.76 12.33
CA SER A 11 -1.53 10.46 12.01
C SER A 11 -2.36 10.50 10.72
N LEU A 12 -3.23 11.49 10.59
CA LEU A 12 -4.03 11.71 9.38
C LEU A 12 -3.16 11.90 8.13
N TYR A 13 -2.15 12.76 8.19
CA TYR A 13 -1.26 12.99 7.04
C TYR A 13 -0.50 11.74 6.62
N ILE A 14 -0.11 10.89 7.56
CA ILE A 14 0.53 9.61 7.24
C ILE A 14 -0.45 8.69 6.51
N TYR A 15 -1.71 8.56 6.96
CA TYR A 15 -2.70 7.74 6.25
C TYR A 15 -3.05 8.28 4.86
N LEU A 16 -3.09 9.61 4.69
CA LEU A 16 -3.25 10.23 3.38
C LEU A 16 -2.07 9.90 2.46
N LEU A 17 -0.84 9.94 2.98
CA LEU A 17 0.34 9.53 2.24
C LEU A 17 0.26 8.05 1.80
N VAL A 18 -0.09 7.14 2.73
CA VAL A 18 -0.27 5.71 2.41
C VAL A 18 -1.35 5.51 1.36
N PHE A 19 -2.45 6.27 1.43
CA PHE A 19 -3.52 6.24 0.42
C PHE A 19 -3.01 6.66 -0.96
N VAL A 20 -2.28 7.77 -1.05
CA VAL A 20 -1.69 8.23 -2.32
C VAL A 20 -0.70 7.20 -2.87
N LEU A 21 0.19 6.67 -2.04
CA LEU A 21 1.16 5.65 -2.46
C LEU A 21 0.47 4.35 -2.94
N THR A 22 -0.56 3.89 -2.22
CA THR A 22 -1.34 2.71 -2.60
C THR A 22 -2.09 2.94 -3.92
N THR A 23 -2.60 4.15 -4.14
CA THR A 23 -3.24 4.53 -5.41
C THR A 23 -2.21 4.52 -6.55
N SER A 24 -1.02 5.09 -6.32
CA SER A 24 0.08 5.04 -7.29
C SER A 24 0.48 3.60 -7.61
N LEU A 25 0.52 2.70 -6.61
CA LEU A 25 0.79 1.27 -6.83
C LEU A 25 -0.24 0.61 -7.75
N VAL A 26 -1.52 0.97 -7.67
CA VAL A 26 -2.55 0.47 -8.60
C VAL A 26 -2.21 0.87 -10.04
N PHE A 27 -1.93 2.15 -10.29
CA PHE A 27 -1.62 2.64 -11.64
C PHE A 27 -0.31 2.07 -12.18
N LEU A 28 0.72 2.01 -11.35
CA LEU A 28 2.01 1.45 -11.73
C LEU A 28 1.92 -0.05 -12.00
N TYR A 29 1.15 -0.79 -11.20
CA TYR A 29 0.88 -2.20 -11.44
C TYR A 29 0.20 -2.42 -12.80
N ILE A 30 -0.88 -1.68 -13.08
CA ILE A 30 -1.58 -1.74 -14.37
C ILE A 30 -0.63 -1.38 -15.51
N SER A 31 0.21 -0.37 -15.36
CA SER A 31 1.21 0.00 -16.36
C SER A 31 2.21 -1.13 -16.61
N ASN A 32 2.71 -1.77 -15.55
CA ASN A 32 3.74 -2.79 -15.65
C ASN A 32 3.25 -4.10 -16.27
N VAL A 33 2.06 -4.59 -15.88
CA VAL A 33 1.49 -5.81 -16.48
C VAL A 33 1.09 -5.62 -17.94
N ASN A 34 0.88 -4.38 -18.39
CA ASN A 34 0.59 -4.06 -19.79
C ASN A 34 1.84 -3.74 -20.62
N LYS A 35 3.05 -3.79 -20.03
CA LYS A 35 4.29 -3.77 -20.82
C LYS A 35 4.31 -4.99 -21.74
N ALA A 36 4.84 -4.80 -22.95
CA ALA A 36 4.89 -5.85 -23.98
C ALA A 36 5.56 -7.15 -23.51
N TYR A 37 6.46 -7.06 -22.53
CA TYR A 37 7.17 -8.20 -21.97
C TYR A 37 6.35 -9.05 -20.98
N TYR A 38 5.39 -8.45 -20.27
CA TYR A 38 4.74 -9.11 -19.14
C TYR A 38 3.37 -9.67 -19.46
N GLN A 39 2.45 -8.89 -20.03
CA GLN A 39 1.10 -9.30 -20.47
C GLN A 39 0.37 -10.36 -19.60
N ASP A 40 0.60 -10.34 -18.28
CA ASP A 40 0.21 -11.39 -17.33
C ASP A 40 -0.49 -10.79 -16.12
N MET A 41 -1.54 -10.00 -16.36
CA MET A 41 -2.26 -9.33 -15.29
C MET A 41 -2.92 -10.32 -14.32
N GLN A 42 -2.41 -10.38 -13.09
CA GLN A 42 -3.06 -11.04 -11.97
C GLN A 42 -4.05 -10.10 -11.27
N VAL A 43 -5.32 -10.17 -11.67
CA VAL A 43 -6.40 -9.33 -11.13
C VAL A 43 -6.51 -9.37 -9.59
N ASN A 44 -6.08 -10.47 -8.97
CA ASN A 44 -6.02 -10.60 -7.50
C ASN A 44 -5.19 -9.49 -6.83
N VAL A 45 -4.11 -9.02 -7.46
CA VAL A 45 -3.30 -7.89 -6.92
C VAL A 45 -4.13 -6.62 -6.89
N LEU A 46 -4.92 -6.36 -7.94
CA LEU A 46 -5.84 -5.21 -7.99
C LEU A 46 -6.93 -5.29 -6.93
N TYR A 47 -7.52 -6.47 -6.71
CA TYR A 47 -8.53 -6.64 -5.65
C TYR A 47 -7.95 -6.37 -4.26
N LEU A 48 -6.73 -6.82 -3.97
CA LEU A 48 -6.06 -6.55 -2.70
C LEU A 48 -5.78 -5.05 -2.51
N LEU A 49 -5.25 -4.38 -3.54
CA LEU A 49 -4.99 -2.94 -3.48
C LEU A 49 -6.28 -2.11 -3.38
N ALA A 50 -7.32 -2.48 -4.13
CA ALA A 50 -8.63 -1.82 -4.08
C ALA A 50 -9.27 -1.98 -2.69
N ALA A 51 -9.24 -3.19 -2.12
CA ALA A 51 -9.70 -3.42 -0.75
C ALA A 51 -8.89 -2.61 0.26
N ALA A 52 -7.56 -2.53 0.10
CA ALA A 52 -6.72 -1.70 0.96
C ALA A 52 -7.12 -0.22 0.91
N LEU A 53 -7.42 0.32 -0.27
CA LEU A 53 -7.89 1.69 -0.43
C LEU A 53 -9.23 1.93 0.29
N VAL A 54 -10.17 0.98 0.22
CA VAL A 54 -11.44 1.06 0.95
C VAL A 54 -11.19 1.13 2.46
N PHE A 55 -10.34 0.26 3.00
CA PHE A 55 -10.00 0.29 4.42
C PHE A 55 -9.23 1.56 4.82
N LEU A 56 -8.36 2.11 3.97
CA LEU A 56 -7.72 3.41 4.22
C LEU A 56 -8.74 4.55 4.28
N LEU A 57 -9.71 4.58 3.36
CA LEU A 57 -10.81 5.56 3.39
C LEU A 57 -11.66 5.42 4.64
N LEU A 58 -11.96 4.19 5.07
CA LEU A 58 -12.66 3.93 6.32
C LEU A 58 -11.87 4.46 7.53
N THR A 59 -10.56 4.19 7.60
CA THR A 59 -9.70 4.72 8.68
C THR A 59 -9.70 6.25 8.69
N ILE A 60 -9.53 6.89 7.53
CA ILE A 60 -9.54 8.35 7.41
C ILE A 60 -10.90 8.92 7.80
N GLY A 61 -12.01 8.36 7.30
CA GLY A 61 -13.35 8.81 7.62
C GLY A 61 -13.66 8.66 9.10
N LEU A 62 -13.39 7.49 9.69
CA LEU A 62 -13.62 7.24 11.11
C LEU A 62 -12.75 8.15 12.00
N SER A 63 -11.58 8.58 11.55
CA SER A 63 -10.73 9.52 12.31
C SER A 63 -11.40 10.88 12.60
N PHE A 64 -12.38 11.28 11.78
CA PHE A 64 -13.13 12.52 11.95
C PHE A 64 -14.44 12.34 12.72
N TYR A 65 -15.09 11.19 12.57
CA TYR A 65 -16.47 10.98 13.04
C TYR A 65 -16.62 9.99 14.20
N ALA A 66 -15.58 9.19 14.51
CA ALA A 66 -15.65 8.21 15.59
C ALA A 66 -15.75 8.90 16.96
N LYS A 67 -16.89 8.73 17.62
CA LYS A 67 -17.15 9.22 18.98
C LYS A 67 -17.30 8.10 20.01
N THR A 68 -17.51 6.86 19.56
CA THR A 68 -17.71 5.68 20.41
C THR A 68 -16.49 4.77 20.37
N LYS A 69 -16.32 3.98 21.43
CA LYS A 69 -15.23 2.99 21.53
C LYS A 69 -15.26 1.98 20.37
N SER A 70 -16.45 1.55 19.95
CA SER A 70 -16.62 0.61 18.83
C SER A 70 -16.13 1.20 17.51
N LEU A 71 -16.43 2.47 17.22
CA LEU A 71 -16.00 3.14 15.99
C LEU A 71 -14.49 3.41 15.98
N LEU A 72 -13.90 3.75 17.13
CA LEU A 72 -12.45 3.87 17.26
C LEU A 72 -11.75 2.53 17.03
N MET A 73 -12.30 1.44 17.60
CA MET A 73 -11.79 0.08 17.38
C MET A 73 -11.93 -0.35 15.92
N ALA A 74 -13.03 0.00 15.25
CA ALA A 74 -13.20 -0.23 13.82
C ALA A 74 -12.14 0.52 12.99
N ALA A 75 -11.81 1.77 13.34
CA ALA A 75 -10.75 2.52 12.69
C ALA A 75 -9.38 1.85 12.85
N ASP A 76 -9.11 1.31 14.05
CA ASP A 76 -7.90 0.59 14.38
C ASP A 76 -7.75 -0.73 13.63
N ILE A 77 -8.84 -1.50 13.50
CA ILE A 77 -8.85 -2.74 12.72
C ILE A 77 -8.66 -2.42 11.24
N SER A 78 -9.38 -1.40 10.75
CA SER A 78 -9.35 -0.98 9.34
C SER A 78 -7.93 -0.68 8.86
N ARG A 79 -7.13 0.07 9.63
CA ARG A 79 -5.75 0.39 9.26
C ARG A 79 -4.81 -0.82 9.24
N ILE A 80 -5.03 -1.78 10.14
CA ILE A 80 -4.24 -3.02 10.21
C ILE A 80 -4.56 -3.87 8.98
N VAL A 81 -5.86 -4.03 8.68
CA VAL A 81 -6.32 -4.78 7.50
C VAL A 81 -5.79 -4.13 6.21
N ALA A 82 -5.85 -2.80 6.08
CA ALA A 82 -5.26 -2.09 4.94
C ALA A 82 -3.77 -2.43 4.76
N SER A 83 -2.99 -2.38 5.84
CA SER A 83 -1.56 -2.70 5.82
C SER A 83 -1.30 -4.14 5.38
N LEU A 84 -2.07 -5.11 5.90
CA LEU A 84 -1.96 -6.51 5.53
C LEU A 84 -2.26 -6.73 4.04
N LEU A 85 -3.29 -6.07 3.51
CA LEU A 85 -3.66 -6.17 2.10
C LEU A 85 -2.58 -5.60 1.17
N ILE A 86 -1.94 -4.49 1.55
CA ILE A 86 -0.79 -3.92 0.81
C ILE A 86 0.38 -4.92 0.79
N ILE A 87 0.69 -5.55 1.92
CA ILE A 87 1.76 -6.56 2.01
C ILE A 87 1.44 -7.76 1.11
N LEU A 88 0.22 -8.30 1.20
CA LEU A 88 -0.19 -9.45 0.39
C LEU A 88 -0.17 -9.13 -1.10
N GLY A 89 -0.58 -7.91 -1.49
CA GLY A 89 -0.48 -7.43 -2.86
C GLY A 89 0.98 -7.36 -3.34
N GLY A 90 1.88 -6.82 -2.51
CA GLY A 90 3.30 -6.70 -2.80
C GLY A 90 3.99 -8.06 -2.93
N VAL A 91 3.72 -9.00 -2.02
CA VAL A 91 4.27 -10.37 -2.07
C VAL A 91 3.83 -11.05 -3.36
N ARG A 92 2.55 -10.98 -3.73
CA ARG A 92 2.05 -11.56 -4.99
C ARG A 92 2.70 -10.92 -6.21
N PHE A 93 2.85 -9.59 -6.21
CA PHE A 93 3.55 -8.88 -7.29
C PHE A 93 5.02 -9.31 -7.42
N ILE A 94 5.73 -9.47 -6.30
CA ILE A 94 7.11 -9.96 -6.33
C ILE A 94 7.14 -11.39 -6.87
N SER A 95 6.26 -12.27 -6.38
CA SER A 95 6.19 -13.67 -6.81
C SER A 95 5.98 -13.81 -8.32
N MET A 96 5.12 -12.99 -8.93
CA MET A 96 4.91 -13.03 -10.39
C MET A 96 6.10 -12.50 -11.20
N ARG A 97 7.05 -11.78 -10.57
CA ARG A 97 8.23 -11.21 -11.25
C ARG A 97 9.52 -11.99 -11.03
N LEU A 98 9.56 -12.91 -10.06
CA LEU A 98 10.78 -13.67 -9.72
C LEU A 98 11.35 -14.43 -10.91
N GLU A 99 10.52 -15.17 -11.65
CA GLU A 99 10.99 -15.94 -12.80
C GLU A 99 11.51 -15.02 -13.90
N SER A 100 10.75 -13.98 -14.22
CA SER A 100 11.16 -12.98 -15.23
C SER A 100 12.44 -12.26 -14.87
N PHE A 101 12.70 -11.97 -13.58
CA PHE A 101 13.97 -11.39 -13.16
C PHE A 101 15.14 -12.33 -13.42
N GLY A 102 14.95 -13.65 -13.28
CA GLY A 102 15.95 -14.64 -13.65
C GLY A 102 16.32 -14.54 -15.13
N TYR A 103 15.34 -14.38 -16.03
CA TYR A 103 15.59 -14.23 -17.45
C TYR A 103 16.22 -12.87 -17.80
N ILE A 104 15.66 -11.76 -17.31
CA ILE A 104 16.07 -10.40 -17.66
C ILE A 104 17.47 -10.07 -17.12
N PHE A 105 17.72 -10.38 -15.85
CA PHE A 105 18.94 -9.93 -15.15
C PHE A 105 19.94 -11.05 -14.88
N GLY A 106 19.49 -12.31 -14.85
CA GLY A 106 20.31 -13.47 -14.49
C GLY A 106 20.77 -14.32 -15.68
N SER A 107 20.32 -14.02 -16.90
CA SER A 107 20.62 -14.80 -18.10
C SER A 107 21.04 -13.91 -19.27
N ASN A 108 21.74 -14.49 -20.24
CA ASN A 108 22.09 -13.79 -21.49
C ASN A 108 20.95 -13.78 -22.53
N LEU A 109 19.78 -14.36 -22.21
CA LEU A 109 18.67 -14.51 -23.15
C LEU A 109 18.05 -13.16 -23.54
N GLU A 110 18.06 -12.19 -22.63
CA GLU A 110 17.52 -10.84 -22.84
C GLU A 110 18.64 -9.79 -22.92
N MET A 111 19.88 -10.21 -23.15
CA MET A 111 21.03 -9.31 -23.23
C MET A 111 20.86 -8.39 -24.45
N ASN A 112 20.72 -7.08 -24.19
CA ASN A 112 20.38 -6.00 -25.15
C ASN A 112 18.89 -5.86 -25.52
N ASN A 113 17.97 -6.55 -24.83
CA ASN A 113 16.55 -6.28 -24.99
C ASN A 113 16.12 -5.10 -24.10
N GLU A 114 16.12 -3.90 -24.67
CA GLU A 114 15.74 -2.68 -23.95
C GLU A 114 14.33 -2.73 -23.36
N ALA A 115 13.37 -3.35 -24.06
CA ALA A 115 11.99 -3.46 -23.59
C ALA A 115 11.88 -4.37 -22.35
N ALA A 116 12.65 -5.45 -22.30
CA ALA A 116 12.72 -6.35 -21.15
C ALA A 116 13.38 -5.64 -19.95
N PHE A 117 14.47 -4.91 -20.20
CA PHE A 117 15.19 -4.20 -19.14
C PHE A 117 14.38 -3.02 -18.56
N ASP A 118 13.66 -2.28 -19.39
CA ASP A 118 12.74 -1.21 -18.97
C ASP A 118 11.58 -1.78 -18.15
N ALA A 119 10.95 -2.88 -18.61
CA ALA A 119 9.89 -3.55 -17.88
C ALA A 119 10.38 -4.08 -16.51
N GLY A 120 11.55 -4.72 -16.48
CA GLY A 120 12.19 -5.22 -15.26
C GLY A 120 12.56 -4.09 -14.30
N SER A 121 13.13 -2.99 -14.80
CA SER A 121 13.48 -1.81 -14.01
C SER A 121 12.25 -1.15 -13.40
N GLN A 122 11.15 -1.04 -14.16
CA GLN A 122 9.87 -0.56 -13.64
C GLN A 122 9.32 -1.48 -12.56
N ALA A 123 9.43 -2.80 -12.73
CA ALA A 123 8.99 -3.75 -11.71
C ALA A 123 9.80 -3.62 -10.41
N ILE A 124 11.13 -3.42 -10.49
CA ILE A 124 11.97 -3.14 -9.32
C ILE A 124 11.52 -1.85 -8.61
N MET A 125 11.26 -0.77 -9.36
CA MET A 125 10.75 0.48 -8.79
C MET A 125 9.43 0.25 -8.05
N ILE A 126 8.51 -0.53 -8.62
CA ILE A 126 7.23 -0.87 -7.98
C ILE A 126 7.45 -1.64 -6.68
N ILE A 127 8.40 -2.58 -6.65
CA ILE A 127 8.76 -3.33 -5.43
C ILE A 127 9.26 -2.37 -4.34
N VAL A 128 10.13 -1.41 -4.69
CA VAL A 128 10.62 -0.40 -3.74
C VAL A 128 9.46 0.43 -3.18
N ILE A 129 8.51 0.85 -4.01
CA ILE A 129 7.33 1.60 -3.57
C ILE A 129 6.43 0.73 -2.69
N PHE A 130 6.24 -0.55 -3.00
CA PHE A 130 5.50 -1.49 -2.14
C PHE A 130 6.12 -1.57 -0.75
N VAL A 131 7.44 -1.78 -0.68
CA VAL A 131 8.17 -1.88 0.60
C VAL A 131 8.08 -0.57 1.38
N ALA A 132 8.28 0.58 0.72
CA ALA A 132 8.15 1.88 1.37
C ALA A 132 6.72 2.11 1.89
N THR A 133 5.70 1.81 1.09
CA THR A 133 4.29 1.95 1.47
C THR A 133 3.96 1.07 2.66
N TRP A 134 4.43 -0.17 2.66
CA TRP A 134 4.28 -1.10 3.79
C TRP A 134 4.93 -0.56 5.07
N LEU A 135 6.20 -0.13 5.01
CA LEU A 135 6.90 0.38 6.18
C LEU A 135 6.19 1.61 6.76
N ILE A 136 5.77 2.54 5.89
CA ILE A 136 5.03 3.74 6.30
C ILE A 136 3.67 3.34 6.91
N SER A 137 2.95 2.37 6.33
CA SER A 137 1.65 1.94 6.84
C SER A 137 1.73 1.28 8.21
N VAL A 138 2.77 0.47 8.44
CA VAL A 138 3.04 -0.13 9.76
C VAL A 138 3.40 0.95 10.77
N ILE A 139 4.28 1.90 10.41
CA ILE A 139 4.62 3.04 11.28
C ILE A 139 3.36 3.84 11.62
N ALA A 140 2.48 4.08 10.64
CA ALA A 140 1.21 4.79 10.83
C ALA A 140 0.31 4.12 11.87
N ALA A 141 0.31 2.78 11.94
CA ALA A 141 -0.50 2.02 12.88
C ALA A 141 -0.14 2.28 14.36
N PHE A 142 1.08 2.76 14.64
CA PHE A 142 1.49 3.14 15.99
C PHE A 142 1.07 4.56 16.41
N PHE A 143 0.52 5.37 15.49
CA PHE A 143 -0.02 6.70 15.82
C PHE A 143 -1.52 6.61 16.13
N ASP A 144 -1.95 7.19 17.25
CA ASP A 144 -3.37 7.23 17.61
C ASP A 144 -4.21 7.97 16.56
N VAL A 145 -5.37 7.39 16.22
CA VAL A 145 -6.35 7.95 15.30
C VAL A 145 -7.51 8.48 16.14
N GLY A 146 -7.40 9.72 16.61
CA GLY A 146 -8.48 10.41 17.33
C GLY A 146 -8.12 10.87 18.74
N GLN A 147 -8.90 11.82 19.27
CA GLN A 147 -8.82 12.14 20.68
C GLN A 147 -9.48 11.00 21.46
N LYS A 148 -8.70 10.21 22.20
CA LYS A 148 -9.21 9.53 23.40
C LYS A 148 -9.58 10.58 24.45
N LYS A 149 -10.56 11.44 24.15
CA LYS A 149 -11.31 12.11 25.20
C LYS A 149 -12.10 11.01 25.86
N THR A 150 -11.71 10.68 27.09
CA THR A 150 -12.49 9.93 28.09
C THR A 150 -13.84 9.49 27.54
N VAL A 151 -13.87 8.26 27.03
CA VAL A 151 -15.12 7.60 26.65
C VAL A 151 -15.94 7.54 27.93
N THR A 152 -16.91 8.43 28.09
CA THR A 152 -17.98 8.23 29.05
C THR A 152 -18.84 7.11 28.49
N GLU A 153 -18.97 6.06 29.30
CA GLU A 153 -19.64 4.79 29.00
C GLU A 153 -21.03 4.95 28.40
#